data_AF-A0A2R6FNF2-F1
#
_entry.id   AF-A0A2R6FNF2-F1
#
_cell.length_a   1.000
_cell.length_b   1.000
_cell.length_c   1.000
_cell.angle_alpha   90.00
_cell.angle_beta   90.00
_cell.angle_gamma   90.00
#
_symmetry.space_group_name_H-M   'P 1'
#
loop_
_entity.id
_entity.type
_entity.pdbx_description
1 polymer ?
#
loop_
_entity_poly.entity_id
_entity_poly.type
_entity_poly.pdbx_seq_one_letter_code
_entity_poly.pdbx_strand_id
1 'polypeptide(L)'
;MPPSITGQTATDATVREYLGTSSGSVSDLELLLWVLVCWALLLDVVLTAYGLSIGLVERNPLMRQALNVFGVAALVFAKAAAVAVALGFRVVWPEYALLAPIGLAVPWTIAVLVNAALIASV
;
A
#
# COMPACT_ATOMS: atom_id res chain seq x y z
N MET A 1 51.82 19.95 -6.27
CA MET A 1 50.74 20.61 -7.02
C MET A 1 49.66 19.55 -7.24
N PRO A 2 48.56 19.51 -6.48
CA PRO A 2 47.54 18.49 -6.66
C PRO A 2 46.50 18.93 -7.71
N PRO A 3 46.12 18.09 -8.67
CA PRO A 3 45.02 18.37 -9.58
C PRO A 3 43.87 17.38 -9.34
N SER A 4 42.83 17.72 -8.57
CA SER A 4 41.67 16.81 -8.42
C SER A 4 40.50 17.39 -7.60
N ILE A 5 39.93 18.55 -7.97
CA ILE A 5 38.70 19.05 -7.30
C ILE A 5 37.56 19.38 -8.28
N THR A 6 37.87 19.69 -9.55
CA THR A 6 36.86 20.19 -10.50
C THR A 6 35.94 19.10 -11.08
N GLY A 7 36.35 17.83 -11.08
CA GLY A 7 35.55 16.72 -11.64
C GLY A 7 34.45 16.23 -10.68
N GLN A 8 34.77 16.14 -9.39
CA GLN A 8 33.88 15.57 -8.37
C GLN A 8 32.62 16.41 -8.14
N THR A 9 32.77 17.74 -8.15
CA THR A 9 31.66 18.69 -7.95
C THR A 9 30.68 18.72 -9.11
N ALA A 10 31.15 18.53 -10.34
CA ALA A 10 30.31 18.45 -11.52
C ALA A 10 29.47 17.17 -11.51
N THR A 11 30.08 16.01 -11.20
CA THR A 11 29.34 14.74 -11.05
C THR A 11 28.33 14.78 -9.91
N ASP A 12 28.66 15.36 -8.75
CA ASP A 12 27.71 15.46 -7.64
C ASP A 12 26.54 16.39 -7.95
N ALA A 13 26.79 17.49 -8.67
CA ALA A 13 25.75 18.41 -9.11
C ALA A 13 24.81 17.73 -10.12
N THR A 14 25.37 17.04 -11.12
CA THR A 14 24.58 16.31 -12.13
C THR A 14 23.81 15.14 -11.51
N VAL A 15 24.42 14.35 -10.61
CA VAL A 15 23.71 13.27 -9.89
C VAL A 15 22.58 13.84 -9.03
N ARG A 16 22.77 14.96 -8.32
CA ARG A 16 21.70 15.62 -7.57
C ARG A 16 20.61 16.20 -8.47
N GLU A 17 20.96 16.68 -9.66
CA GLU A 17 20.02 17.19 -10.65
C GLU A 17 19.20 16.04 -11.27
N TYR A 18 19.81 14.92 -11.65
CA TYR A 18 19.08 13.72 -12.10
C TYR A 18 18.20 13.09 -11.00
N LEU A 19 18.69 13.04 -9.76
CA LEU A 19 17.92 12.58 -8.60
C LEU A 19 16.81 13.57 -8.20
N GLY A 20 17.06 14.87 -8.35
CA GLY A 20 16.10 15.94 -8.05
C GLY A 20 15.02 16.08 -9.12
N THR A 21 15.31 15.76 -10.37
CA THR A 21 14.35 15.86 -11.49
C THR A 21 13.37 14.69 -11.55
N SER A 22 13.64 13.57 -10.86
CA SER A 22 12.77 12.37 -10.87
C SER A 22 11.98 12.15 -9.58
N SER A 23 12.19 12.97 -8.55
CA SER A 23 11.35 12.94 -7.34
C SER A 23 10.16 13.85 -7.54
N GLY A 24 9.12 13.36 -8.21
CA GLY A 24 7.79 13.97 -8.08
C GLY A 24 7.46 14.05 -6.60
N SER A 25 7.39 15.27 -6.05
CA SER A 25 7.18 15.48 -4.63
C SER A 25 5.84 14.82 -4.22
N VAL A 26 5.88 13.98 -3.19
CA VAL A 26 4.68 13.39 -2.61
C VAL A 26 3.92 14.50 -1.89
N SER A 27 2.67 14.74 -2.27
CA SER A 27 1.84 15.71 -1.55
C SER A 27 1.46 15.19 -0.16
N ASP A 28 1.26 16.08 0.82
CA ASP A 28 0.80 15.71 2.16
C ASP A 28 -0.48 14.87 2.13
N LEU A 29 -1.39 15.18 1.19
CA LEU A 29 -2.62 14.43 0.98
C LEU A 29 -2.34 13.00 0.49
N GLU A 30 -1.42 12.84 -0.48
CA GLU A 30 -1.03 11.53 -0.97
C GLU A 30 -0.40 10.69 0.15
N LEU A 31 0.47 11.30 0.95
CA LEU A 31 1.09 10.64 2.11
C LEU A 31 0.04 10.23 3.15
N LEU A 32 -0.93 11.12 3.45
CA LEU A 32 -2.04 10.82 4.35
C LEU A 32 -2.88 9.65 3.83
N LEU A 33 -3.13 9.59 2.52
CA LEU A 33 -3.85 8.49 1.89
C LEU A 33 -3.06 7.18 1.99
N TRP A 34 -1.74 7.19 1.79
CA TRP A 34 -0.90 6.00 1.99
C TRP A 34 -0.90 5.52 3.44
N VAL A 35 -0.86 6.44 4.41
CA VAL A 35 -1.03 6.10 5.83
C VAL A 35 -2.39 5.44 6.07
N LEU A 36 -3.46 5.99 5.50
CA LEU A 36 -4.81 5.41 5.58
C LEU A 36 -4.87 4.03 4.92
N VAL A 37 -4.21 3.81 3.78
CA VAL A 37 -4.09 2.49 3.13
C VAL A 37 -3.41 1.49 4.07
N CYS A 38 -2.28 1.85 4.66
CA CYS A 38 -1.55 0.98 5.60
C CYS A 38 -2.38 0.66 6.85
N TRP A 39 -3.06 1.67 7.40
CA TRP A 39 -3.94 1.51 8.55
C TRP A 39 -5.13 0.59 8.24
N ALA A 40 -5.82 0.83 7.12
CA ALA A 40 -6.93 0.01 6.67
C ALA A 40 -6.50 -1.42 6.35
N LEU A 41 -5.32 -1.61 5.73
CA LEU A 41 -4.75 -2.93 5.48
C LEU A 41 -4.56 -3.71 6.79
N LEU A 42 -3.91 -3.08 7.77
CA LEU A 42 -3.63 -3.71 9.06
C LEU A 42 -4.93 -4.11 9.76
N LEU A 43 -5.88 -3.19 9.86
CA LEU A 43 -7.19 -3.45 10.46
C LEU A 43 -7.92 -4.56 9.70
N ASP A 44 -7.93 -4.54 8.37
CA ASP A 44 -8.66 -5.54 7.58
C ASP A 44 -8.12 -6.95 7.83
N VAL A 45 -6.79 -7.11 7.89
CA VAL A 45 -6.16 -8.40 8.20
C VAL A 45 -6.51 -8.85 9.63
N VAL A 46 -6.39 -7.95 10.61
CA VAL A 46 -6.66 -8.27 12.02
C VAL A 46 -8.12 -8.65 12.23
N LEU A 47 -9.06 -7.84 11.71
CA LEU A 47 -10.49 -8.10 11.86
C LEU A 47 -10.90 -9.38 11.13
N THR A 48 -10.38 -9.63 9.93
CA THR A 48 -10.67 -10.88 9.22
C THR A 48 -10.15 -12.08 9.99
N ALA A 49 -8.90 -12.05 10.46
CA ALA A 49 -8.33 -13.13 11.25
C ALA A 49 -9.10 -13.36 12.56
N TYR A 50 -9.50 -12.29 13.24
CA TYR A 50 -10.31 -12.36 14.45
C TYR A 50 -11.71 -12.92 14.17
N GLY A 51 -12.38 -12.45 13.12
CA GLY A 51 -13.68 -12.96 12.69
C GLY A 51 -13.65 -14.46 12.42
N LEU A 52 -12.62 -14.94 11.73
CA LEU A 52 -12.41 -16.38 11.51
C LEU A 52 -12.21 -17.14 12.83
N SER A 53 -11.48 -16.56 13.80
CA SER A 53 -11.23 -17.19 15.10
C SER A 53 -12.50 -17.35 15.96
N ILE A 54 -13.49 -16.48 15.78
CA ILE A 54 -14.79 -16.54 16.46
C ILE A 54 -15.85 -17.29 15.63
N GLY A 55 -15.46 -17.94 14.53
CA GLY A 55 -16.33 -18.80 13.73
C GLY A 55 -17.09 -18.12 12.59
N LEU A 56 -16.82 -16.84 12.29
CA LEU A 56 -17.30 -16.22 11.06
C LEU A 56 -16.62 -16.88 9.85
N VAL A 57 -17.31 -16.87 8.71
CA VAL A 57 -16.80 -17.51 7.49
C VAL A 57 -16.58 -16.48 6.40
N GLU A 58 -15.38 -16.48 5.82
CA GLU A 58 -15.03 -15.64 4.66
C GLU A 58 -16.03 -15.87 3.52
N ARG A 59 -16.69 -14.81 3.03
CA ARG A 59 -17.76 -14.91 2.01
C ARG A 59 -17.21 -14.96 0.59
N ASN A 60 -15.99 -14.48 0.35
CA ASN A 60 -15.34 -14.57 -0.94
C ASN A 60 -14.83 -16.01 -1.16
N PRO A 61 -15.37 -16.79 -2.12
CA PRO A 61 -15.01 -18.19 -2.30
C PRO A 61 -13.54 -18.37 -2.68
N LEU A 62 -12.98 -17.45 -3.46
CA LEU A 62 -11.58 -17.47 -3.87
C LEU A 62 -10.66 -17.19 -2.67
N MET A 63 -10.98 -16.17 -1.87
CA MET A 63 -10.21 -15.88 -0.65
C MET A 63 -10.34 -17.00 0.38
N ARG A 64 -11.54 -17.59 0.54
CA ARG A 64 -11.76 -18.75 1.41
C ARG A 64 -10.88 -19.92 1.01
N GLN A 65 -10.78 -20.23 -0.28
CA GLN A 65 -9.90 -21.28 -0.77
C GLN A 65 -8.42 -20.96 -0.47
N ALA A 66 -7.99 -19.71 -0.70
CA ALA A 66 -6.62 -19.29 -0.40
C ALA A 66 -6.30 -19.38 1.10
N LEU A 67 -7.22 -18.95 1.96
CA LEU A 67 -7.12 -19.08 3.42
C LEU A 67 -7.02 -20.54 3.87
N ASN A 68 -7.74 -21.46 3.23
CA ASN A 68 -7.66 -22.88 3.55
C ASN A 68 -6.28 -23.50 3.24
N VAL A 69 -5.58 -22.98 2.22
CA VAL A 69 -4.27 -23.50 1.79
C VAL A 69 -3.11 -22.80 2.51
N PHE A 70 -3.18 -21.47 2.63
CA PHE A 70 -2.06 -20.64 3.10
C PHE A 70 -2.33 -19.95 4.45
N GLY A 71 -3.51 -20.13 5.04
CA GLY A 71 -3.92 -19.43 6.26
C GLY A 71 -3.96 -17.92 6.08
N VAL A 72 -3.76 -17.17 7.17
CA VAL A 72 -3.76 -15.69 7.18
C VAL A 72 -2.71 -15.10 6.22
N ALA A 73 -1.65 -15.84 5.87
CA ALA A 73 -0.67 -15.37 4.90
C ALA A 73 -1.31 -15.06 3.53
N ALA A 74 -2.38 -15.76 3.14
CA ALA A 74 -3.13 -15.46 1.92
C ALA A 74 -3.62 -14.00 1.86
N LEU A 75 -4.12 -13.48 2.98
CA LEU A 75 -4.61 -12.10 3.07
C LEU A 75 -3.46 -11.11 2.89
N VAL A 76 -2.34 -11.34 3.58
CA VAL A 76 -1.16 -10.49 3.50
C VAL A 76 -0.61 -10.46 2.07
N PHE A 77 -0.50 -11.61 1.41
CA PHE A 77 -0.07 -11.70 0.02
C PHE A 77 -1.01 -10.96 -0.94
N ALA A 78 -2.32 -11.14 -0.79
CA ALA A 78 -3.29 -10.45 -1.64
C ALA A 78 -3.23 -8.92 -1.48
N LYS A 79 -3.10 -8.44 -0.23
CA LYS A 79 -2.94 -7.01 0.06
C LYS A 79 -1.62 -6.46 -0.49
N ALA A 80 -0.52 -7.17 -0.29
CA ALA A 80 0.80 -6.78 -0.80
C ALA A 80 0.80 -6.69 -2.33
N ALA A 81 0.18 -7.65 -3.02
CA ALA A 81 0.02 -7.62 -4.47
C ALA A 81 -0.77 -6.39 -4.92
N ALA A 82 -1.87 -6.06 -4.25
CA ALA A 82 -2.65 -4.86 -4.55
C ALA A 82 -1.87 -3.56 -4.31
N VAL A 83 -1.10 -3.45 -3.22
CA VAL A 83 -0.21 -2.30 -2.97
C VAL A 83 0.86 -2.20 -4.06
N ALA A 84 1.47 -3.32 -4.46
CA ALA A 84 2.48 -3.33 -5.51
C ALA A 84 1.92 -2.84 -6.85
N VAL A 85 0.71 -3.28 -7.22
CA VAL A 85 0.01 -2.79 -8.41
C VAL A 85 -0.28 -1.29 -8.31
N ALA A 86 -0.75 -0.80 -7.16
CA ALA A 86 -1.02 0.62 -6.97
C ALA A 86 0.26 1.48 -7.02
N LEU A 87 1.37 1.00 -6.45
CA LEU A 87 2.68 1.65 -6.56
C LEU A 87 3.17 1.67 -8.01
N GLY A 88 3.03 0.55 -8.73
CA GLY A 88 3.33 0.48 -10.16
C GLY A 88 2.52 1.48 -10.98
N PHE A 89 1.21 1.57 -10.72
CA PHE A 89 0.33 2.58 -11.33
C PHE A 89 0.82 4.00 -11.06
N ARG A 90 1.14 4.32 -9.80
CA ARG A 90 1.66 5.64 -9.38
C ARG A 90 2.96 6.01 -10.08
N VAL A 91 3.84 5.03 -10.34
CA VAL A 91 5.13 5.26 -11.02
C VAL A 91 4.94 5.48 -12.51
N VAL A 92 4.04 4.73 -13.16
CA VAL A 92 3.78 4.85 -14.61
C VAL A 92 3.00 6.12 -14.94
N TRP A 93 2.06 6.53 -14.10
CA TRP A 93 1.20 7.70 -14.29
C TRP A 93 1.25 8.67 -13.11
N PRO A 94 2.36 9.42 -12.95
CA PRO A 94 2.54 10.33 -11.83
C PRO A 94 1.49 11.47 -11.79
N GLU A 95 0.92 11.85 -12.93
CA GLU A 95 -0.16 12.84 -13.04
C GLU A 95 -1.47 12.38 -12.35
N TYR A 96 -1.64 11.07 -12.15
CA TYR A 96 -2.77 10.45 -11.46
C TYR A 96 -2.37 9.80 -10.13
N ALA A 97 -1.24 10.21 -9.53
CA ALA A 97 -0.67 9.57 -8.35
C ALA A 97 -1.66 9.43 -7.17
N LEU A 98 -2.59 10.38 -7.00
CA LEU A 98 -3.62 10.33 -5.95
C LEU A 98 -4.65 9.20 -6.16
N LEU A 99 -4.90 8.78 -7.41
CA LEU A 99 -5.87 7.72 -7.69
C LEU A 99 -5.40 6.35 -7.17
N ALA A 100 -4.08 6.10 -7.13
CA ALA A 100 -3.52 4.87 -6.59
C ALA A 100 -3.90 4.61 -5.13
N PRO A 101 -3.56 5.49 -4.16
CA PRO A 101 -3.92 5.26 -2.78
C PRO A 101 -5.43 5.46 -2.52
N ILE A 102 -6.15 6.33 -3.25
CA ILE A 102 -7.62 6.43 -3.14
C ILE A 102 -8.29 5.10 -3.51
N GLY A 103 -7.87 4.50 -4.62
CA GLY A 103 -8.40 3.24 -5.12
C GLY A 103 -8.21 2.07 -4.14
N LEU A 104 -7.25 2.15 -3.22
CA LEU A 104 -7.09 1.20 -2.13
C LEU A 104 -7.80 1.64 -0.85
N ALA A 105 -7.60 2.89 -0.43
CA ALA A 105 -8.06 3.41 0.85
C ALA A 105 -9.57 3.33 0.99
N VAL A 106 -10.32 3.74 -0.04
CA VAL A 106 -11.79 3.77 0.00
C VAL A 106 -12.39 2.37 0.18
N PRO A 107 -12.14 1.39 -0.73
CA PRO A 107 -12.72 0.07 -0.58
C PRO A 107 -12.21 -0.67 0.66
N TRP A 108 -10.94 -0.49 1.07
CA TRP A 108 -10.43 -1.16 2.26
C TRP A 108 -10.99 -0.58 3.55
N THR A 109 -11.20 0.74 3.62
CA THR A 109 -11.88 1.35 4.76
C THR A 109 -13.31 0.82 4.88
N ILE A 110 -14.02 0.69 3.76
CA ILE A 110 -15.36 0.08 3.75
C ILE A 110 -15.31 -1.36 4.25
N ALA A 111 -14.35 -2.17 3.77
CA ALA A 111 -14.17 -3.55 4.23
C ALA A 111 -13.93 -3.64 5.74
N VAL A 112 -13.05 -2.79 6.28
CA VAL A 112 -12.79 -2.68 7.72
C VAL A 112 -14.07 -2.37 8.49
N LEU A 113 -14.85 -1.39 8.04
CA LEU A 113 -16.11 -1.01 8.70
C LEU A 113 -17.14 -2.15 8.68
N VAL A 114 -17.27 -2.85 7.55
CA VAL A 114 -18.15 -4.01 7.43
C VAL A 114 -17.70 -5.13 8.36
N ASN A 115 -16.41 -5.46 8.37
CA ASN A 115 -15.87 -6.49 9.24
C ASN A 115 -16.06 -6.13 10.72
N ALA A 116 -15.86 -4.86 11.09
CA ALA A 116 -16.06 -4.37 12.45
C ALA A 116 -17.52 -4.50 12.87
N ALA A 117 -18.46 -4.10 12.00
CA ALA A 117 -19.88 -4.21 12.25
C ALA A 117 -20.33 -5.67 12.41
N LEU A 118 -19.80 -6.58 11.59
CA LEU A 118 -20.09 -8.02 11.70
C LEU A 118 -19.58 -8.58 13.03
N ILE A 119 -18.36 -8.26 13.43
CA ILE A 119 -17.79 -8.68 14.72
C ILE A 119 -18.58 -8.07 15.89
N ALA A 120 -19.03 -6.82 15.79
CA ALA A 120 -19.82 -6.18 16.85
C ALA A 120 -21.25 -6.73 16.96
N SER A 121 -21.72 -7.47 15.94
CA SER A 121 -23.07 -8.04 15.89
C SER A 121 -23.19 -9.45 16.48
N VAL A 122 -22.07 -10.09 16.83
CA VAL A 122 -22.02 -11.45 17.39
C VAL A 122 -21.78 -11.47 18.90
#